data_AF-A0A0N4V915-F1
#
_entry.id   AF-A0A0N4V915-F1
#
_cell.length_a   1.000
_cell.length_b   1.000
_cell.length_c   1.000
_cell.angle_alpha   90.00
_cell.angle_beta   90.00
_cell.angle_gamma   90.00
#
_symmetry.space_group_name_H-M   'P 1'
#
loop_
_entity.id
_entity.type
_entity.pdbx_description
1 polymer ?
#
loop_
_entity_poly.entity_id
_entity_poly.type
_entity_poly.pdbx_seq_one_letter_code
_entity_poly.pdbx_strand_id
1 'polypeptide(L)'
;MTASHNSVASEFTYAPKRTLKMNEDTKTLRARLLYQSKKRGILENDILIGDFAEENLQKLSHDELLAYDRLINGEHMEWDLYYYMSGKKEPPKEVASSPVFQMLKKYVAEKARLASR
;
A
#
# COMPACT_ATOMS: atom_id res chain seq x y z
N MET A 1 15.01 28.10 -39.01
CA MET A 1 14.37 26.76 -39.01
C MET A 1 14.78 26.07 -37.72
N THR A 2 13.88 26.02 -36.75
CA THR A 2 14.12 25.55 -35.38
C THR A 2 14.02 24.03 -35.32
N ALA A 3 15.16 23.33 -35.19
CA ALA A 3 15.17 21.90 -34.92
C ALA A 3 15.02 21.68 -33.40
N SER A 4 13.76 21.50 -33.00
CA SER A 4 13.33 21.03 -31.69
C SER A 4 14.04 19.72 -31.35
N HIS A 5 15.02 19.77 -30.45
CA HIS A 5 15.57 18.57 -29.83
C HIS A 5 14.62 18.16 -28.71
N ASN A 6 13.69 17.28 -29.08
CA ASN A 6 12.68 16.76 -28.16
C ASN A 6 13.36 15.89 -27.10
N SER A 7 13.26 16.32 -25.86
CA SER A 7 13.71 15.61 -24.66
C SER A 7 12.78 14.43 -24.41
N VAL A 8 13.22 13.21 -24.71
CA VAL A 8 12.60 11.99 -24.20
C VAL A 8 13.53 11.39 -23.16
N ALA A 9 13.44 11.93 -21.94
CA ALA A 9 13.87 11.22 -20.76
C ALA A 9 12.90 10.04 -20.57
N SER A 10 13.30 8.86 -21.03
CA SER A 10 12.58 7.61 -20.77
C SER A 10 12.67 7.30 -19.29
N GLU A 11 11.66 7.68 -18.52
CA GLU A 11 11.46 7.20 -17.16
C GLU A 11 11.17 5.70 -17.20
N PHE A 12 12.22 4.90 -16.95
CA PHE A 12 12.11 3.49 -16.62
C PHE A 12 11.41 3.32 -15.26
N THR A 13 10.08 3.42 -15.23
CA THR A 13 9.29 2.98 -14.08
C THR A 13 8.97 1.50 -14.24
N TYR A 14 9.92 0.62 -13.87
CA TYR A 14 9.63 -0.81 -13.72
C TYR A 14 8.85 -1.02 -12.41
N ALA A 15 7.56 -0.70 -12.43
CA ALA A 15 6.62 -1.18 -11.43
C ALA A 15 6.02 -2.48 -11.97
N PRO A 16 6.37 -3.67 -11.45
CA PRO A 16 5.68 -4.89 -11.86
C PRO A 16 4.20 -4.70 -11.53
N LYS A 17 3.36 -4.64 -12.57
CA LYS A 17 1.89 -4.51 -12.42
C LYS A 17 1.38 -5.74 -11.68
N ARG A 18 1.22 -5.63 -10.35
CA ARG A 18 0.60 -6.68 -9.53
C ARG A 18 -0.86 -6.79 -9.96
N THR A 19 -1.20 -7.90 -10.62
CA THR A 19 -2.54 -8.10 -11.18
C THR A 19 -3.54 -8.27 -10.04
N LEU A 20 -4.51 -7.36 -9.93
CA LEU A 20 -5.64 -7.49 -9.02
C LEU A 20 -6.51 -8.66 -9.49
N LYS A 21 -6.82 -9.62 -8.60
CA LYS A 21 -7.70 -10.75 -8.90
C LYS A 21 -9.09 -10.44 -8.35
N MET A 22 -10.06 -10.23 -9.24
CA MET A 22 -11.41 -9.78 -8.86
C MET A 22 -12.36 -10.89 -8.39
N ASN A 23 -12.10 -12.17 -8.73
CA ASN A 23 -13.03 -13.29 -8.48
C ASN A 23 -12.43 -14.43 -7.64
N GLU A 24 -11.56 -14.12 -6.67
CA GLU A 24 -11.00 -15.16 -5.79
C GLU A 24 -11.78 -15.31 -4.48
N ASP A 25 -11.77 -16.52 -3.91
CA ASP A 25 -12.38 -16.78 -2.61
C ASP A 25 -11.72 -15.93 -1.50
N THR A 26 -12.51 -15.54 -0.49
CA THR A 26 -12.05 -14.66 0.59
C THR A 26 -10.86 -15.23 1.36
N LYS A 27 -10.80 -16.55 1.59
CA LYS A 27 -9.66 -17.17 2.27
C LYS A 27 -8.39 -17.09 1.41
N THR A 28 -8.55 -17.28 0.10
CA THR A 28 -7.46 -17.16 -0.87
C THR A 28 -6.95 -15.72 -0.95
N LEU A 29 -7.86 -14.74 -1.02
CA LEU A 29 -7.55 -13.31 -0.98
C LEU A 29 -6.77 -12.94 0.27
N ARG A 30 -7.22 -13.35 1.47
CA ARG A 30 -6.50 -13.09 2.73
C ARG A 30 -5.09 -13.66 2.72
N ALA A 31 -4.92 -14.91 2.28
CA ALA A 31 -3.61 -15.54 2.23
C ALA A 31 -2.66 -14.83 1.24
N ARG A 32 -3.16 -14.46 0.07
CA ARG A 32 -2.42 -13.69 -0.94
C ARG A 32 -1.99 -12.33 -0.40
N LEU A 33 -2.92 -11.59 0.19
CA LEU A 33 -2.66 -10.25 0.75
C LEU A 33 -1.66 -10.32 1.91
N LEU A 34 -1.78 -11.32 2.79
CA LEU A 34 -0.82 -11.51 3.88
C LEU A 34 0.60 -11.73 3.33
N TYR A 35 0.74 -12.58 2.32
CA TYR A 35 2.03 -12.82 1.68
C TYR A 35 2.61 -11.55 1.05
N GLN A 36 1.80 -10.80 0.29
CA GLN A 36 2.23 -9.56 -0.37
C GLN A 36 2.57 -8.44 0.63
N SER A 37 1.90 -8.41 1.77
CA SER A 37 2.16 -7.45 2.85
C SER A 37 3.52 -7.64 3.50
N LYS A 38 4.05 -8.88 3.48
CA LYS A 38 5.36 -9.26 4.01
C LYS A 38 6.48 -9.31 2.95
N LYS A 39 6.18 -8.90 1.72
CA LYS A 39 7.07 -8.95 0.56
C LYS A 39 7.05 -7.62 -0.20
N ARG A 40 7.35 -6.56 0.53
CA ARG A 40 7.45 -5.17 0.09
C ARG A 40 8.87 -4.86 -0.38
N GLY A 41 9.01 -3.71 -1.04
CA GLY A 41 10.29 -3.27 -1.60
C GLY A 41 11.24 -2.65 -0.57
N ILE A 42 10.71 -2.18 0.57
CA ILE A 42 11.48 -1.55 1.64
C ILE A 42 11.10 -2.16 2.99
N LEU A 43 12.07 -2.25 3.89
CA LEU A 43 11.92 -2.89 5.20
C LEU A 43 10.84 -2.21 6.06
N GLU A 44 10.74 -0.89 5.97
CA GLU A 44 9.76 -0.10 6.72
C GLU A 44 8.33 -0.51 6.36
N ASN A 45 8.04 -0.70 5.07
CA ASN A 45 6.72 -1.15 4.64
C ASN A 45 6.47 -2.61 5.01
N ASP A 46 7.48 -3.47 4.90
CA ASP A 46 7.37 -4.88 5.33
C ASP A 46 6.92 -4.99 6.78
N ILE A 47 7.52 -4.20 7.67
CA ILE A 47 7.17 -4.20 9.09
C ILE A 47 5.77 -3.60 9.30
N LEU A 48 5.52 -2.38 8.81
CA LEU A 48 4.27 -1.68 9.09
C LEU A 48 3.04 -2.35 8.48
N ILE A 49 3.15 -2.75 7.21
CA ILE A 49 2.05 -3.36 6.45
C ILE A 49 1.92 -4.84 6.82
N GLY A 50 3.04 -5.54 7.03
CA GLY A 50 3.06 -6.94 7.44
C GLY A 50 2.40 -7.16 8.80
N ASP A 51 2.79 -6.38 9.81
CA ASP A 51 2.20 -6.49 11.16
C ASP A 51 0.70 -6.14 11.14
N PHE A 52 0.32 -5.07 10.42
CA PHE A 52 -1.09 -4.73 10.24
C PHE A 52 -1.86 -5.89 9.60
N ALA A 53 -1.30 -6.52 8.58
CA ALA A 53 -1.95 -7.60 7.85
C ALA A 53 -2.18 -8.84 8.72
N GLU A 54 -1.19 -9.23 9.52
CA GLU A 54 -1.30 -10.35 10.46
C GLU A 54 -2.45 -10.15 11.45
N GLU A 55 -2.58 -8.94 12.00
CA GLU A 55 -3.54 -8.65 13.07
C GLU A 55 -4.96 -8.32 12.57
N ASN A 56 -5.10 -7.85 11.32
CA ASN A 56 -6.34 -7.25 10.84
C ASN A 56 -7.00 -7.98 9.66
N LEU A 57 -6.26 -8.67 8.77
CA LEU A 57 -6.89 -9.26 7.56
C LEU A 57 -7.99 -10.29 7.86
N GLN A 58 -7.92 -10.98 9.01
CA GLN A 58 -8.96 -11.93 9.42
C GLN A 58 -10.27 -11.23 9.84
N LYS A 59 -10.20 -9.96 10.24
CA LYS A 59 -11.34 -9.16 10.70
C LYS A 59 -12.01 -8.38 9.56
N LEU A 60 -11.31 -8.20 8.44
CA LEU A 60 -11.83 -7.47 7.28
C LEU A 60 -12.84 -8.30 6.49
N SER A 61 -13.90 -7.63 6.04
CA SER A 61 -14.85 -8.10 5.05
C SER A 61 -14.21 -8.24 3.67
N HIS A 62 -14.90 -8.91 2.74
CA HIS A 62 -14.39 -9.10 1.37
C HIS A 62 -14.13 -7.75 0.66
N ASP A 63 -15.05 -6.80 0.76
CA ASP A 63 -14.90 -5.49 0.12
C ASP A 63 -13.75 -4.67 0.69
N GLU A 64 -13.53 -4.77 2.01
CA GLU A 64 -12.37 -4.15 2.68
C GLU A 64 -11.06 -4.82 2.26
N LEU A 65 -11.03 -6.13 2.05
CA LEU A 65 -9.86 -6.82 1.51
C LEU A 65 -9.56 -6.38 0.07
N LEU A 66 -10.59 -6.16 -0.76
CA LEU A 66 -10.40 -5.61 -2.11
C LEU A 66 -9.91 -4.15 -2.07
N ALA A 67 -10.41 -3.35 -1.12
CA ALA A 67 -9.91 -1.99 -0.90
C ALA A 67 -8.46 -1.99 -0.41
N TYR A 68 -8.09 -2.94 0.45
CA TYR A 68 -6.72 -3.16 0.89
C TYR A 68 -5.82 -3.58 -0.28
N ASP A 69 -6.25 -4.52 -1.12
CA ASP A 69 -5.52 -4.97 -2.31
C ASP A 69 -5.18 -3.77 -3.22
N ARG A 70 -6.18 -2.93 -3.50
CA ARG A 70 -5.99 -1.69 -4.28
C ARG A 70 -5.03 -0.71 -3.59
N LEU A 71 -5.08 -0.60 -2.26
CA LEU A 71 -4.20 0.30 -1.51
C LEU A 71 -2.73 -0.14 -1.59
N ILE A 72 -2.44 -1.41 -1.35
CA ILE A 72 -1.06 -1.89 -1.23
C ILE A 72 -0.45 -2.31 -2.58
N ASN A 73 -1.26 -2.67 -3.57
CA ASN A 73 -0.83 -3.10 -4.90
C ASN A 73 -1.22 -2.13 -6.02
N GLY A 74 -1.78 -0.97 -5.67
CA GLY A 74 -2.11 0.09 -6.61
C GLY A 74 -0.90 0.81 -7.19
N GLU A 75 -1.13 2.00 -7.75
CA GLU A 75 -0.13 2.73 -8.54
C GLU A 75 0.88 3.54 -7.70
N HIS A 76 0.80 3.48 -6.37
CA HIS A 76 1.66 4.26 -5.49
C HIS A 76 3.03 3.61 -5.29
N MET A 77 4.08 4.43 -5.32
CA MET A 77 5.43 3.98 -4.99
C MET A 77 5.54 3.58 -3.51
N GLU A 78 6.42 2.62 -3.20
CA GLU A 78 6.61 2.13 -1.82
C GLU A 78 6.95 3.26 -0.83
N TRP A 79 7.81 4.20 -1.24
CA TRP A 79 8.18 5.36 -0.42
C TRP A 79 7.03 6.32 -0.16
N ASP A 80 6.18 6.54 -1.16
CA ASP A 80 4.98 7.37 -0.99
C ASP A 80 4.03 6.73 0.01
N LEU A 81 3.79 5.42 -0.10
CA LEU A 81 2.95 4.67 0.83
C LEU A 81 3.48 4.79 2.26
N TYR A 82 4.80 4.63 2.46
CA TYR A 82 5.45 4.86 3.76
C TYR A 82 5.19 6.27 4.31
N TYR A 83 5.37 7.32 3.49
CA TYR A 83 5.16 8.69 3.94
C TYR A 83 3.71 9.00 4.27
N TYR A 84 2.76 8.42 3.54
CA TYR A 84 1.33 8.56 3.84
C TYR A 84 0.97 7.91 5.17
N MET A 85 1.44 6.68 5.41
CA MET A 85 1.19 5.94 6.64
C MET A 85 1.85 6.60 7.86
N SER A 86 3.07 7.12 7.69
CA SER A 86 3.81 7.82 8.76
C SER A 86 3.39 9.27 8.97
N GLY A 87 2.46 9.80 8.16
CA GLY A 87 1.98 11.18 8.25
C GLY A 87 3.00 12.24 7.82
N LYS A 88 4.10 11.85 7.16
CA LYS A 88 5.13 12.75 6.64
C LYS A 88 4.71 13.46 5.35
N LYS A 89 3.72 12.90 4.64
CA LYS A 89 3.15 13.46 3.40
C LYS A 89 1.64 13.25 3.39
N GLU A 90 0.90 14.17 2.78
CA GLU A 90 -0.53 14.00 2.58
C GLU A 90 -0.82 13.01 1.44
N PRO A 91 -1.65 11.98 1.68
CA PRO A 91 -2.05 11.04 0.63
C PRO A 91 -2.99 11.71 -0.39
N PRO A 92 -3.02 11.22 -1.64
CA PRO A 92 -4.06 11.57 -2.61
C PRO A 92 -5.46 11.32 -2.03
N LYS A 93 -6.45 12.09 -2.49
CA LYS A 93 -7.83 12.00 -1.99
C LYS A 93 -8.40 10.58 -2.02
N GLU A 94 -8.09 9.82 -3.07
CA GLU A 94 -8.51 8.43 -3.23
C GLU A 94 -8.02 7.55 -2.07
N VAL A 95 -6.73 7.64 -1.75
CA VAL A 95 -6.11 6.91 -0.62
C VAL A 95 -6.65 7.43 0.71
N ALA A 96 -6.72 8.75 0.89
CA ALA A 96 -7.20 9.37 2.12
C ALA A 96 -8.66 8.98 2.47
N SER A 97 -9.48 8.81 1.43
CA SER A 97 -10.89 8.44 1.55
C SER A 97 -11.12 6.96 1.84
N SER A 98 -10.10 6.11 1.62
CA SER A 98 -10.20 4.67 1.88
C SER A 98 -10.31 4.39 3.38
N PRO A 99 -11.39 3.72 3.85
CA PRO A 99 -11.53 3.34 5.26
C PRO A 99 -10.36 2.48 5.76
N VAL A 100 -9.89 1.58 4.90
CA VAL A 100 -8.78 0.67 5.22
C VAL A 100 -7.46 1.42 5.39
N PHE A 101 -7.23 2.46 4.59
CA PHE A 101 -6.05 3.32 4.76
C PHE A 101 -6.12 4.07 6.10
N GLN A 102 -7.29 4.54 6.51
CA GLN A 102 -7.46 5.20 7.81
C GLN A 102 -7.19 4.24 8.97
N MET A 103 -7.64 2.98 8.87
CA MET A 103 -7.32 1.93 9.84
C MET A 103 -5.81 1.68 9.92
N LEU A 104 -5.15 1.55 8.77
CA LEU A 104 -3.70 1.34 8.69
C LEU A 104 -2.92 2.52 9.28
N LYS A 105 -3.28 3.76 8.92
CA LYS A 105 -2.66 4.97 9.45
C LYS A 105 -2.80 5.07 10.98
N LYS A 106 -3.98 4.73 11.50
CA LYS A 106 -4.22 4.70 12.96
C LYS A 106 -3.34 3.64 13.64
N TYR A 107 -3.29 2.43 13.07
CA TYR A 107 -2.46 1.33 13.60
C TYR A 107 -0.97 1.72 13.67
N VAL A 108 -0.44 2.34 12.61
CA VAL A 108 0.95 2.83 12.57
C VAL A 108 1.18 3.91 13.64
N ALA A 109 0.26 4.85 13.81
CA ALA A 109 0.37 5.89 14.84
C ALA A 109 0.36 5.31 16.27
N GLU A 110 -0.47 4.29 16.53
CA GLU A 110 -0.53 3.59 17.82
C GLU A 110 0.78 2.84 18.12
N LYS A 111 1.33 2.10 17.13
CA LYS A 111 2.63 1.42 17.26
C LYS A 111 3.78 2.41 17.52
N ALA A 112 3.81 3.53 16.78
CA ALA A 112 4.82 4.57 16.98
C ALA A 112 4.78 5.16 18.40
N ARG A 113 3.58 5.40 18.94
CA ARG A 113 3.39 5.86 20.32
C ARG A 113 3.85 4.85 21.36
N LEU A 114 3.65 3.55 21.11
CA LEU A 114 4.12 2.49 22.00
C LEU A 114 5.64 2.34 22.00
N ALA A 115 6.28 2.55 20.85
CA ALA A 115 7.74 2.48 20.72
C ALA A 115 8.49 3.68 21.34
N SER A 116 7.81 4.81 21.54
CA SER A 116 8.38 6.01 22.16
C SER A 116 8.28 6.04 23.70
N ARG A 117 7.86 4.94 24.34
CA ARG A 117 7.75 4.78 25.79
C ARG A 117 8.85 3.86 26.30
#